data_AF-C7SXE1-F1
#
_entry.id   AF-C7SXE1-F1
#
_cell.length_a   1.000
_cell.length_b   1.000
_cell.length_c   1.000
_cell.angle_alpha   90.00
_cell.angle_beta   90.00
_cell.angle_gamma   90.00
#
_symmetry.space_group_name_H-M   'P 1'
#
loop_
_entity.id
_entity.type
_entity.pdbx_description
1 polymer ?
#
loop_
_entity_poly.entity_id
_entity_poly.type
_entity_poly.pdbx_seq_one_letter_code
_entity_poly.pdbx_strand_id
1 'polypeptide(L)'
;RIYDIPGTERALSGVRMELDDGAFPLLQRVQVTTSLHDAFDGIDAAFLIGSVPRGPGMERRDLLKKNGEIFATQGKALNTTAKRDAKIFVVGNPVNTNCWIAMNHAPRLLRKNFHAMLRLDQNRMHSMLSHRAEVPLSAVSQVVVWGNHSAKQVPDFTQALINDRPIAETIADR
;
A
#
# COMPACT_ATOMS: atom_id res chain seq x y z
N ARG A 1 4.49 11.18 10.41
CA ARG A 1 3.78 12.39 9.92
C ARG A 1 2.52 11.94 9.20
N ILE A 2 1.45 12.72 9.24
CA ILE A 2 0.16 12.41 8.61
C ILE A 2 -0.19 13.58 7.71
N TYR A 3 -0.50 13.28 6.45
CA TYR A 3 -0.92 14.26 5.46
C TYR A 3 -2.36 14.00 5.07
N ASP A 4 -3.10 15.08 4.87
CA ASP A 4 -4.37 15.05 4.16
C ASP A 4 -4.56 16.36 3.37
N ILE A 5 -5.59 16.47 2.55
CA ILE A 5 -5.82 17.63 1.69
C ILE A 5 -6.23 18.88 2.48
N PRO A 6 -5.97 20.09 1.97
CA PRO A 6 -6.48 21.32 2.57
C PRO A 6 -7.98 21.27 2.87
N GLY A 7 -8.39 21.79 4.03
CA GLY A 7 -9.77 21.71 4.54
C GLY A 7 -10.05 20.53 5.49
N THR A 8 -9.07 19.66 5.72
CA THR A 8 -9.17 18.52 6.65
C THR A 8 -8.44 18.76 7.98
N GLU A 9 -7.97 19.98 8.24
CA GLU A 9 -7.09 20.31 9.39
C GLU A 9 -7.73 19.93 10.73
N ARG A 10 -9.05 20.11 10.86
CA ARG A 10 -9.78 19.71 12.06
C ARG A 10 -9.78 18.18 12.26
N ALA A 11 -10.01 17.43 11.18
CA ALA A 11 -10.00 15.96 11.24
C ALA A 11 -8.59 15.43 11.55
N LEU A 12 -7.57 15.99 10.89
CA LEU A 12 -6.17 15.71 11.19
C LEU A 12 -5.81 15.98 12.65
N SER A 13 -6.27 17.11 13.22
CA SER A 13 -6.05 17.41 14.63
C SER A 13 -6.72 16.38 15.55
N GLY A 14 -7.91 15.90 15.20
CA GLY A 14 -8.59 14.83 15.93
C GLY A 14 -7.78 13.53 15.94
N VAL A 15 -7.30 13.10 14.77
CA VAL A 15 -6.45 11.91 14.65
C VAL A 15 -5.16 12.04 15.48
N ARG A 16 -4.56 13.23 15.52
CA ARG A 16 -3.41 13.47 16.40
C ARG A 16 -3.78 13.29 17.87
N MET A 17 -4.91 13.85 18.31
CA MET A 17 -5.38 13.72 19.70
C MET A 17 -5.59 12.25 20.06
N GLU A 18 -6.24 11.46 19.20
CA GLU A 18 -6.43 10.03 19.45
C GLU A 18 -5.10 9.26 19.55
N LEU A 19 -4.08 9.66 18.78
CA LEU A 19 -2.74 9.06 18.87
C LEU A 19 -1.99 9.46 20.14
N ASP A 20 -2.14 10.71 20.58
CA ASP A 20 -1.56 11.20 21.84
C ASP A 20 -2.21 10.51 23.05
N ASP A 21 -3.54 10.34 23.03
CA ASP A 21 -4.32 9.65 24.07
C ASP A 21 -3.98 8.15 24.16
N GLY A 22 -3.50 7.55 23.07
CA GLY A 22 -3.02 6.17 23.04
C GLY A 22 -1.74 5.94 23.88
N ALA A 23 -1.05 6.99 24.30
CA ALA A 23 0.15 6.96 25.15
C ALA A 23 1.20 5.93 24.69
N PHE A 24 1.36 5.78 23.36
CA PHE A 24 2.22 4.75 22.79
C PHE A 24 3.70 5.06 23.04
N PRO A 25 4.46 4.21 23.76
CA PRO A 25 5.83 4.52 24.15
C PRO A 25 6.79 4.63 22.96
N LEU A 26 6.47 4.00 21.83
CA LEU A 26 7.27 4.09 20.60
C LEU A 26 6.95 5.35 19.78
N LEU A 27 5.83 6.03 20.04
CA LEU A 27 5.40 7.19 19.28
C LEU A 27 5.99 8.47 19.87
N GLN A 28 7.19 8.81 19.42
CA GLN A 28 7.94 9.95 19.97
C GLN A 28 7.42 11.32 19.49
N ARG A 29 6.80 11.38 18.29
CA ARG A 29 6.29 12.63 17.72
C ARG A 29 5.23 12.37 16.64
N VAL A 30 4.11 13.09 16.73
CA VAL A 30 3.09 13.17 15.68
C VAL A 30 3.11 14.58 15.06
N GLN A 31 3.19 14.63 13.73
CA GLN A 31 3.02 15.87 12.96
C GLN A 31 1.94 15.64 11.92
N VAL A 32 0.95 16.52 11.90
CA VAL A 32 -0.11 16.56 10.90
C VAL A 32 0.09 17.77 10.00
N THR A 33 -0.22 17.66 8.70
CA THR A 33 0.00 18.74 7.74
C THR A 33 -0.89 18.58 6.50
N THR A 34 -1.15 19.68 5.80
CA THR A 34 -1.76 19.70 4.47
C THR A 34 -0.75 20.09 3.38
N SER A 35 0.54 20.13 3.72
CA SER A 35 1.68 20.34 2.82
C SER A 35 2.38 19.02 2.51
N LEU A 36 2.46 18.66 1.22
CA LEU A 36 3.20 17.47 0.77
C LEU A 36 4.70 17.58 1.07
N HIS A 37 5.27 18.79 1.02
CA HIS A 37 6.67 19.03 1.31
C HIS A 37 6.98 18.65 2.77
N ASP A 38 6.18 19.17 3.72
CA ASP A 38 6.37 18.89 5.14
C ASP A 38 6.08 17.43 5.47
N ALA A 39 5.13 16.82 4.76
CA ALA A 39 4.80 15.41 4.93
C ALA A 39 6.00 14.52 4.57
N PHE A 40 6.70 14.82 3.48
CA PHE A 40 7.75 13.98 2.91
C PHE A 40 9.19 14.37 3.27
N ASP A 41 9.39 15.49 3.96
CA ASP A 41 10.72 16.00 4.33
C ASP A 41 11.59 15.02 5.15
N GLY A 42 12.61 14.45 4.54
CA GLY A 42 13.53 13.54 5.23
C GLY A 42 12.89 12.25 5.76
N ILE A 43 11.76 11.80 5.21
CA ILE A 43 11.12 10.55 5.63
C ILE A 43 11.96 9.31 5.30
N ASP A 44 11.81 8.27 6.11
CA ASP A 44 12.36 6.93 5.87
C ASP A 44 11.37 5.99 5.15
N ALA A 45 10.06 6.21 5.36
CA ALA A 45 9.01 5.45 4.69
C ALA A 45 7.76 6.30 4.46
N ALA A 46 7.02 6.03 3.38
CA ALA A 46 5.72 6.62 3.07
C ALA A 46 4.69 5.54 2.73
N PHE A 47 3.48 5.71 3.24
CA PHE A 47 2.30 4.92 2.87
C PHE A 47 1.32 5.84 2.12
N LEU A 48 1.28 5.72 0.79
CA LEU A 48 0.44 6.54 -0.08
C LEU A 48 -0.94 5.89 -0.21
N ILE A 49 -1.80 6.19 0.77
CA ILE A 49 -3.14 5.61 0.91
C ILE A 49 -4.20 6.41 0.14
N GLY A 50 -4.11 7.75 0.20
CA GLY A 50 -5.07 8.66 -0.43
C GLY A 50 -5.11 8.51 -1.95
N SER A 51 -6.29 8.21 -2.48
CA SER A 51 -6.60 8.17 -3.92
C SER A 51 -8.03 8.60 -4.13
N VAL A 52 -8.37 9.04 -5.33
CA VAL A 52 -9.75 9.38 -5.67
C VAL A 52 -10.51 8.08 -5.92
N PRO A 53 -11.60 7.82 -5.18
CA PRO A 53 -12.47 6.69 -5.47
C PRO A 53 -13.23 6.92 -6.78
N ARG A 54 -13.71 5.84 -7.38
CA ARG A 54 -14.56 5.94 -8.57
C ARG A 54 -15.90 6.58 -8.19
N GLY A 55 -16.20 7.75 -8.75
CA GLY A 55 -17.49 8.43 -8.55
C GLY A 55 -18.58 7.99 -9.54
N PRO A 56 -19.85 8.36 -9.28
CA PRO A 56 -20.94 8.16 -10.23
C PRO A 56 -20.63 8.77 -11.60
N GLY A 57 -20.87 8.01 -12.67
CA GLY A 57 -20.62 8.46 -14.05
C GLY A 57 -19.15 8.54 -14.48
N MET A 58 -18.18 8.24 -13.59
CA MET A 58 -16.76 8.33 -13.92
C MET A 58 -16.29 7.15 -14.79
N GLU A 59 -15.70 7.47 -15.94
CA GLU A 59 -15.03 6.48 -16.78
C GLU A 59 -13.69 6.04 -16.16
N ARG A 60 -13.22 4.85 -16.56
CA ARG A 60 -11.92 4.34 -16.10
C ARG A 60 -10.76 5.27 -16.47
N ARG A 61 -10.82 5.91 -17.64
CA ARG A 61 -9.82 6.86 -18.12
C ARG A 61 -9.72 8.09 -17.21
N ASP A 62 -10.85 8.62 -16.78
CA ASP A 62 -10.89 9.82 -15.94
C ASP A 62 -10.33 9.54 -14.55
N LEU A 63 -10.68 8.36 -13.98
CA LEU A 63 -10.11 7.88 -12.73
C LEU A 63 -8.58 7.75 -12.81
N LEU A 64 -8.08 7.17 -13.91
CA LEU A 64 -6.64 7.01 -14.15
C LEU A 64 -5.94 8.36 -14.29
N LYS A 65 -6.54 9.31 -15.02
CA LYS A 65 -5.98 10.65 -15.19
C LYS A 65 -5.89 11.39 -13.86
N LYS A 66 -6.99 11.42 -13.10
CA LYS A 66 -7.05 12.15 -11.82
C LYS A 66 -6.10 11.57 -10.78
N ASN A 67 -6.06 10.25 -10.63
CA ASN A 67 -5.08 9.63 -9.75
C ASN A 67 -3.65 9.80 -10.29
N GLY A 68 -3.44 9.75 -11.60
CA GLY A 68 -2.14 10.00 -12.20
C GLY A 68 -1.57 11.37 -11.83
N GLU A 69 -2.38 12.42 -11.85
CA GLU A 69 -1.97 13.77 -11.42
C GLU A 69 -1.57 13.83 -9.93
N ILE A 70 -2.33 13.15 -9.07
CA ILE A 70 -2.05 13.06 -7.63
C ILE A 70 -0.71 12.37 -7.39
N PHE A 71 -0.52 11.18 -7.95
CA PHE A 71 0.68 10.39 -7.74
C PHE A 71 1.91 10.97 -8.46
N ALA A 72 1.73 11.71 -9.56
CA ALA A 72 2.79 12.50 -10.16
C ALA A 72 3.25 13.63 -9.23
N THR A 73 2.31 14.34 -8.62
CA THR A 73 2.60 15.43 -7.67
C THR A 73 3.30 14.91 -6.41
N GLN A 74 2.78 13.83 -5.82
CA GLN A 74 3.42 13.16 -4.68
C GLN A 74 4.81 12.63 -5.05
N GLY A 75 4.98 12.02 -6.23
CA GLY A 75 6.28 11.57 -6.73
C GLY A 75 7.29 12.71 -6.82
N LYS A 76 6.91 13.88 -7.35
CA LYS A 76 7.78 15.07 -7.40
C LYS A 76 8.16 15.56 -6.00
N ALA A 77 7.22 15.57 -5.05
CA ALA A 77 7.49 15.98 -3.67
C ALA A 77 8.43 14.99 -2.94
N LEU A 78 8.23 13.69 -3.13
CA LEU A 78 9.16 12.66 -2.64
C LEU A 78 10.55 12.84 -3.27
N ASN A 79 10.60 13.11 -4.57
CA ASN A 79 11.83 13.33 -5.30
C ASN A 79 12.68 14.45 -4.71
N THR A 80 12.06 15.52 -4.23
CA THR A 80 12.79 16.68 -3.70
C THR A 80 13.16 16.52 -2.23
N THR A 81 12.27 15.94 -1.42
CA THR A 81 12.35 16.06 0.05
C THR A 81 12.70 14.77 0.80
N ALA A 82 12.34 13.60 0.27
CA ALA A 82 12.52 12.34 1.01
C ALA A 82 13.99 11.92 1.13
N LYS A 83 14.33 11.01 2.03
CA LYS A 83 15.65 10.36 1.98
C LYS A 83 15.78 9.54 0.69
N ARG A 84 17.00 9.43 0.16
CA ARG A 84 17.25 8.74 -1.13
C ARG A 84 16.85 7.25 -1.08
N ASP A 85 16.97 6.64 0.09
CA ASP A 85 16.70 5.24 0.38
C ASP A 85 15.32 4.99 1.01
N ALA A 86 14.47 6.02 1.09
CA ALA A 86 13.12 5.92 1.63
C ALA A 86 12.29 4.83 0.92
N LYS A 87 11.46 4.11 1.69
CA LYS A 87 10.58 3.04 1.20
C LYS A 87 9.16 3.56 0.96
N ILE A 88 8.66 3.39 -0.26
CA ILE A 88 7.38 3.95 -0.69
C ILE A 88 6.40 2.80 -0.92
N PHE A 89 5.31 2.78 -0.16
CA PHE A 89 4.23 1.82 -0.27
C PHE A 89 2.99 2.50 -0.81
N VAL A 90 2.57 2.14 -2.02
CA VAL A 90 1.32 2.63 -2.60
C VAL A 90 0.19 1.69 -2.26
N VAL A 91 -0.90 2.25 -1.76
CA VAL A 91 -2.15 1.55 -1.39
C VAL A 91 -3.34 2.13 -2.14
N GLY A 92 -3.31 3.42 -2.48
CA GLY A 92 -4.36 4.09 -3.23
C GLY A 92 -4.54 3.49 -4.63
N ASN A 93 -5.79 3.21 -4.99
CA ASN A 93 -6.14 2.53 -6.24
C ASN A 93 -6.14 3.48 -7.45
N PRO A 94 -5.79 3.01 -8.67
CA PRO A 94 -5.26 1.67 -9.02
C PRO A 94 -3.79 1.49 -8.64
N VAL A 95 -3.52 0.57 -7.70
CA VAL A 95 -2.25 0.53 -6.93
C VAL A 95 -1.00 0.43 -7.81
N ASN A 96 -0.94 -0.53 -8.73
CA ASN A 96 0.26 -0.75 -9.55
C ASN A 96 0.56 0.44 -10.48
N THR A 97 -0.47 1.01 -11.11
CA THR A 97 -0.31 2.16 -12.02
C THR A 97 0.07 3.41 -11.25
N ASN A 98 -0.58 3.69 -10.12
CA ASN A 98 -0.23 4.81 -9.25
C ASN A 98 1.21 4.73 -8.74
N CYS A 99 1.65 3.52 -8.33
CA CYS A 99 3.02 3.25 -7.94
C CYS A 99 4.02 3.53 -9.06
N TRP A 100 3.71 3.05 -10.28
CA TRP A 100 4.54 3.31 -11.45
C TRP A 100 4.64 4.82 -11.78
N ILE A 101 3.53 5.56 -11.69
CA ILE A 101 3.51 7.00 -11.92
C ILE A 101 4.36 7.74 -10.88
N ALA A 102 4.18 7.45 -9.59
CA ALA A 102 4.96 8.07 -8.52
C ALA A 102 6.46 7.81 -8.69
N MET A 103 6.82 6.56 -8.99
CA MET A 103 8.20 6.14 -9.24
C MET A 103 8.84 6.91 -10.41
N ASN A 104 8.13 7.11 -11.52
CA ASN A 104 8.68 7.83 -12.67
C ASN A 104 8.81 9.35 -12.45
N HIS A 105 8.06 9.91 -11.51
CA HIS A 105 8.20 11.30 -11.08
C HIS A 105 9.21 11.50 -9.94
N ALA A 106 9.84 10.42 -9.48
CA ALA A 106 10.82 10.42 -8.40
C ALA A 106 12.19 9.79 -8.80
N PRO A 107 12.85 10.27 -9.87
CA PRO A 107 14.07 9.64 -10.39
C PRO A 107 15.28 9.66 -9.43
N ARG A 108 15.30 10.51 -8.39
CA ARG A 108 16.36 10.50 -7.37
C ARG A 108 16.28 9.26 -6.47
N LEU A 109 15.08 8.76 -6.21
CA LEU A 109 14.84 7.60 -5.36
C LEU A 109 15.11 6.32 -6.15
N LEU A 110 15.55 5.27 -5.44
CA LEU A 110 15.78 3.98 -6.06
C LEU A 110 14.44 3.35 -6.48
N ARG A 111 14.31 2.98 -7.76
CA ARG A 111 13.09 2.36 -8.31
C ARG A 111 12.62 1.14 -7.50
N LYS A 112 13.56 0.34 -6.98
CA LYS A 112 13.28 -0.84 -6.13
C LYS A 112 12.64 -0.54 -4.78
N ASN A 113 12.58 0.74 -4.37
CA ASN A 113 11.95 1.17 -3.13
C ASN A 113 10.46 1.49 -3.30
N PHE A 114 9.91 1.40 -4.51
CA PHE A 114 8.49 1.61 -4.78
C PHE A 114 7.77 0.26 -4.78
N HIS A 115 6.80 0.12 -3.87
CA HIS A 115 6.05 -1.10 -3.65
C HIS A 115 4.56 -0.86 -3.88
N ALA A 116 3.96 -1.58 -4.82
CA ALA A 116 2.51 -1.65 -4.96
C ALA A 116 1.97 -2.73 -4.01
N MET A 117 1.03 -2.40 -3.13
CA MET A 117 0.59 -3.31 -2.08
C MET A 117 -0.48 -4.30 -2.56
N LEU A 118 -0.07 -5.57 -2.76
CA LEU A 118 -0.96 -6.74 -2.93
C LEU A 118 -1.01 -7.62 -1.66
N ARG A 119 -0.47 -7.14 -0.54
CA ARG A 119 -0.38 -7.92 0.72
C ARG A 119 -1.75 -8.32 1.27
N LEU A 120 -2.78 -7.51 1.06
CA LEU A 120 -4.15 -7.87 1.46
C LEU A 120 -4.65 -9.09 0.67
N ASP A 121 -4.42 -9.14 -0.63
CA ASP A 121 -4.79 -10.28 -1.47
C ASP A 121 -4.01 -11.53 -1.08
N GLN A 122 -2.72 -11.40 -0.78
CA GLN A 122 -1.89 -12.48 -0.26
C GLN A 122 -2.40 -13.01 1.09
N ASN A 123 -2.77 -12.13 2.02
CA ASN A 123 -3.34 -12.53 3.31
C ASN A 123 -4.69 -13.24 3.15
N ARG A 124 -5.53 -12.80 2.21
CA ARG A 124 -6.80 -13.48 1.90
C ARG A 124 -6.56 -14.88 1.38
N MET A 125 -5.63 -15.04 0.43
CA MET A 125 -5.24 -16.34 -0.09
C MET A 125 -4.70 -17.26 1.02
N HIS A 126 -3.85 -16.73 1.89
CA HIS A 126 -3.30 -17.44 3.06
C HIS A 126 -4.40 -17.97 3.98
N SER A 127 -5.39 -17.13 4.30
CA SER A 127 -6.57 -17.52 5.07
C SER A 127 -7.42 -18.58 4.36
N MET A 128 -7.66 -18.42 3.06
CA MET A 128 -8.44 -19.40 2.28
C MET A 128 -7.79 -20.78 2.27
N LEU A 129 -6.46 -20.85 2.11
CA LEU A 129 -5.71 -22.11 2.17
C LEU A 129 -5.75 -22.75 3.56
N SER A 130 -5.57 -21.95 4.61
CA SER A 130 -5.65 -22.41 6.00
C SER A 130 -7.02 -23.01 6.32
N HIS A 131 -8.11 -22.35 5.92
CA HIS A 131 -9.46 -22.87 6.09
C HIS A 131 -9.70 -24.14 5.27
N ARG A 132 -9.26 -24.17 4.01
CA ARG A 132 -9.47 -25.32 3.12
C ARG A 132 -8.75 -26.58 3.59
N ALA A 133 -7.59 -26.42 4.22
CA ALA A 133 -6.79 -27.51 4.78
C ALA A 133 -7.05 -27.79 6.26
N GLU A 134 -7.92 -27.01 6.91
CA GLU A 134 -8.26 -27.14 8.34
C GLU A 134 -7.02 -27.07 9.26
N VAL A 135 -6.05 -26.22 8.90
CA VAL A 135 -4.81 -26.00 9.66
C VAL A 135 -4.74 -24.58 10.20
N PRO A 136 -3.94 -24.32 11.27
CA PRO A 136 -3.66 -22.95 11.71
C PRO A 136 -3.05 -22.10 10.59
N LEU A 137 -3.28 -20.78 10.60
CA LEU A 137 -2.66 -19.86 9.64
C LEU A 137 -1.13 -20.03 9.59
N SER A 138 -0.48 -20.23 10.73
CA SER A 138 0.98 -20.42 10.82
C SER A 138 1.51 -21.63 10.04
N ALA A 139 0.65 -22.59 9.68
CA ALA A 139 1.03 -23.74 8.87
C ALA A 139 1.13 -23.44 7.37
N VAL A 140 0.56 -22.32 6.91
CA VAL A 140 0.57 -21.93 5.49
C VAL A 140 1.77 -21.02 5.22
N SER A 141 2.54 -21.30 4.18
CA SER A 141 3.67 -20.45 3.77
C SER A 141 3.86 -20.44 2.24
N GLN A 142 4.79 -19.60 1.76
CA GLN A 142 5.15 -19.47 0.34
C GLN A 142 3.98 -19.15 -0.62
N VAL A 143 2.97 -18.44 -0.14
CA VAL A 143 1.87 -17.93 -0.97
C VAL A 143 2.32 -16.73 -1.80
N VAL A 144 1.99 -16.71 -3.08
CA VAL A 144 2.37 -15.63 -4.01
C VAL A 144 1.14 -15.11 -4.75
N VAL A 145 1.08 -13.80 -4.97
CA VAL A 145 0.08 -13.17 -5.83
C VAL A 145 0.79 -12.43 -6.96
N TRP A 146 0.47 -12.79 -8.20
CA TRP A 146 1.06 -12.18 -9.39
C TRP A 146 0.12 -11.18 -10.05
N GLY A 147 0.74 -10.25 -10.80
CA GLY A 147 0.04 -9.35 -11.70
C GLY A 147 -0.42 -8.05 -11.05
N ASN A 148 -1.58 -7.56 -11.52
CA ASN A 148 -2.13 -6.26 -11.12
C ASN A 148 -3.16 -6.43 -10.01
N HIS A 149 -3.17 -5.53 -9.02
CA HIS A 149 -4.23 -5.46 -8.00
C HIS A 149 -5.57 -5.15 -8.66
N SER A 150 -6.29 -6.20 -9.02
CA SER A 150 -7.52 -6.21 -9.80
C SER A 150 -8.08 -7.64 -9.86
N ALA A 151 -9.27 -7.81 -10.45
CA ALA A 151 -9.82 -9.13 -10.74
C ALA A 151 -8.96 -10.00 -11.67
N LYS A 152 -7.90 -9.44 -12.31
CA LYS A 152 -6.96 -10.18 -13.15
C LYS A 152 -5.67 -10.62 -12.42
N GLN A 153 -5.60 -10.45 -11.10
CA GLN A 153 -4.51 -11.00 -10.32
C GLN A 153 -4.51 -12.53 -10.38
N VAL A 154 -3.34 -13.14 -10.17
CA VAL A 154 -3.21 -14.60 -10.11
C VAL A 154 -2.75 -14.98 -8.70
N PRO A 155 -3.68 -15.43 -7.82
CA PRO A 155 -3.32 -16.04 -6.54
C PRO A 155 -2.69 -17.42 -6.80
N ASP A 156 -1.37 -17.46 -6.84
CA ASP A 156 -0.60 -18.65 -7.20
C ASP A 156 -0.27 -19.47 -5.97
N PHE A 157 -1.03 -20.56 -5.81
CA PHE A 157 -0.85 -21.51 -4.72
C PHE A 157 0.12 -22.64 -5.08
N THR A 158 0.64 -22.71 -6.31
CA THR A 158 1.40 -23.88 -6.79
C THR A 158 2.70 -24.11 -6.02
N GLN A 159 3.26 -23.05 -5.44
CA GLN A 159 4.45 -23.09 -4.57
C GLN A 159 4.11 -22.97 -3.07
N ALA A 160 2.83 -22.87 -2.72
CA ALA A 160 2.43 -22.76 -1.33
C ALA A 160 2.73 -24.06 -0.57
N LEU A 161 3.12 -23.91 0.70
CA LEU A 161 3.31 -25.02 1.61
C LEU A 161 2.23 -25.03 2.68
N ILE A 162 1.87 -26.24 3.12
CA ILE A 162 1.04 -26.51 4.30
C ILE A 162 1.82 -27.46 5.20
N ASN A 163 2.12 -27.04 6.44
CA ASN A 163 3.00 -27.77 7.36
C ASN A 163 4.34 -28.14 6.69
N ASP A 164 4.93 -27.18 5.97
CA ASP A 164 6.18 -27.32 5.21
C ASP A 164 6.15 -28.38 4.10
N ARG A 165 4.96 -28.84 3.68
CA ARG A 165 4.78 -29.77 2.56
C ARG A 165 4.07 -29.10 1.38
N PRO A 166 4.34 -29.52 0.14
CA PRO A 166 3.63 -29.03 -1.03
C PRO A 166 2.10 -29.11 -0.85
N ILE A 167 1.40 -28.03 -1.18
CA ILE A 167 -0.06 -27.94 -1.05
C ILE A 167 -0.81 -29.12 -1.67
N ALA A 168 -0.30 -29.69 -2.77
CA ALA A 168 -0.92 -30.79 -3.49
C ALA A 168 -1.04 -32.09 -2.68
N GLU A 169 -0.26 -32.23 -1.60
CA GLU A 169 -0.37 -33.37 -0.68
C GLU A 169 -1.52 -33.21 0.32
N THR A 170 -2.02 -31.99 0.53
CA THR A 170 -3.09 -31.67 1.49
C THR A 170 -4.41 -31.32 0.79
N ILE A 171 -4.35 -30.53 -0.27
CA ILE A 171 -5.50 -30.10 -1.06
C ILE A 171 -5.38 -30.73 -2.45
N ALA A 172 -6.19 -31.75 -2.70
CA ALA A 172 -6.11 -32.57 -3.91
C ALA A 172 -6.96 -32.06 -5.09
N ASP A 173 -7.88 -31.10 -4.87
CA ASP A 173 -8.64 -30.49 -5.99
C ASP A 173 -7.77 -29.45 -6.71
N ARG A 174 -7.38 -29.78 -7.93
CA ARG A 174 -6.69 -28.90 -8.88
C ARG A 174 -7.66 -28.36 -9.91
#